data_AF-A0A6N9U2U7-F1
#
_entry.id   AF-A0A6N9U2U7-F1
#
_cell.length_a   1.000
_cell.length_b   1.000
_cell.length_c   1.000
_cell.angle_alpha   90.00
_cell.angle_beta   90.00
_cell.angle_gamma   90.00
#
_symmetry.space_group_name_H-M   'P 1'
#
loop_
_entity.id
_entity.type
_entity.pdbx_description
1 polymer ?
#
loop_
_entity_poly.entity_id
_entity_poly.type
_entity_poly.pdbx_seq_one_letter_code
_entity_poly.pdbx_strand_id
1 'polypeptide(L)' 'VAPPELVREVCEAAVGEGLHLVSDETWRDTLHHPGDTVLLSPAEMWPEDVTVLTDLAGAPAPPAWPAAVA' A
#
# COMPACT_ATOMS: atom_id res chain seq x y z
N VAL A 1 8.03 -5.73 -5.88
CA VAL A 1 7.03 -4.64 -5.77
C VAL A 1 6.48 -4.35 -7.15
N ALA A 2 5.19 -4.04 -7.27
CA ALA A 2 4.62 -3.63 -8.55
C ALA A 2 5.23 -2.28 -8.99
N PRO A 3 5.50 -2.08 -10.28
CA PRO A 3 5.96 -0.78 -10.77
C PRO A 3 4.91 0.33 -10.52
N PRO A 4 5.32 1.57 -10.22
CA PRO A 4 4.39 2.67 -9.92
C PRO A 4 3.33 2.92 -10.99
N GLU A 5 3.71 2.81 -12.26
CA GLU A 5 2.82 2.97 -13.41
C GLU A 5 1.68 1.93 -13.41
N LEU A 6 1.99 0.68 -13.05
CA LEU A 6 0.99 -0.38 -12.97
C LEU A 6 0.07 -0.17 -11.77
N VAL A 7 0.60 0.26 -10.63
CA VAL A 7 -0.21 0.62 -9.45
C VAL A 7 -1.19 1.73 -9.82
N ARG A 8 -0.71 2.80 -10.46
CA ARG A 8 -1.54 3.91 -10.91
C ARG A 8 -2.64 3.46 -11.87
N GLU A 9 -2.31 2.69 -12.91
CA GLU A 9 -3.29 2.23 -13.91
C GLU A 9 -4.40 1.37 -13.30
N VAL A 10 -4.06 0.47 -12.38
CA VAL A 10 -5.05 -0.38 -11.69
C VAL A 10 -5.96 0.45 -10.78
N CYS A 11 -5.39 1.38 -10.01
CA CYS A 11 -6.16 2.25 -9.13
C CYS A 11 -7.06 3.20 -9.93
N GLU A 12 -6.55 3.78 -11.02
CA GLU A 12 -7.31 4.65 -11.92
C GLU A 12 -8.51 3.90 -12.51
N ALA A 13 -8.32 2.65 -12.94
CA ALA A 13 -9.41 1.81 -13.42
C ALA A 13 -10.45 1.51 -12.33
N ALA A 14 -10.02 1.16 -11.12
CA ALA A 14 -10.93 0.84 -10.02
C ALA A 14 -11.76 2.06 -9.55
N VAL A 15 -11.11 3.22 -9.39
CA VAL A 15 -11.78 4.48 -9.02
C VAL A 15 -12.73 4.93 -10.14
N GLY A 16 -12.34 4.76 -11.40
CA GLY A 16 -13.20 5.03 -12.57
C GLY A 16 -14.51 4.23 -12.57
N GLU A 17 -14.49 3.02 -11.99
CA GLU A 17 -15.66 2.17 -11.79
C GLU A 17 -16.38 2.41 -10.44
N GLY A 18 -15.94 3.42 -9.66
CA GLY A 18 -16.52 3.77 -8.37
C GLY A 18 -16.23 2.77 -7.26
N LEU A 19 -15.15 1.99 -7.37
CA LEU A 19 -14.73 1.03 -6.35
C LEU A 19 -13.86 1.70 -5.28
N HIS A 20 -14.08 1.34 -4.02
CA HIS A 20 -13.18 1.68 -2.92
C HIS A 20 -12.00 0.71 -2.87
N LEU A 21 -10.79 1.24 -2.71
CA LEU A 21 -9.56 0.47 -2.69
C LEU A 21 -9.14 0.17 -1.25
N VAL A 22 -8.73 -1.07 -1.00
CA VAL A 22 -8.03 -1.46 0.22
C VAL A 22 -6.58 -1.79 -0.17
N SER A 23 -5.64 -0.97 0.28
CA SER A 23 -4.22 -1.11 0.01
C SER A 23 -3.54 -1.76 1.21
N ASP A 24 -3.11 -3.02 1.09
CA ASP A 24 -2.27 -3.65 2.12
C ASP A 24 -0.81 -3.23 1.92
N GLU A 25 -0.34 -2.35 2.79
CA GLU A 25 1.00 -1.76 2.78
C GLU A 25 1.88 -2.28 3.91
N THR A 26 1.49 -3.40 4.54
CA THR A 26 2.23 -4.07 5.63
C THR A 26 3.72 -4.19 5.34
N TRP A 27 4.08 -4.50 4.09
CA TRP A 27 5.47 -4.76 3.69
C TRP A 27 6.16 -3.57 3.01
N ARG A 28 5.57 -2.35 3.03
CA ARG A 28 6.12 -1.21 2.28
C ARG A 28 7.56 -0.91 2.67
N ASP A 29 7.91 -1.09 3.95
CA ASP A 29 9.22 -0.74 4.48
C ASP A 29 10.28 -1.85 4.34
N THR A 30 9.86 -3.09 4.06
CA THR A 30 10.73 -4.28 4.19
C THR A 30 10.82 -5.14 2.93
N LEU A 31 9.87 -5.04 2.01
CA LEU A 31 9.84 -5.83 0.77
C LEU A 31 10.20 -4.98 -0.46
N HIS A 32 11.33 -4.27 -0.42
CA HIS A 32 11.85 -3.51 -1.55
C HIS A 32 13.39 -3.43 -1.51
N HIS A 33 14.01 -3.15 -2.66
CA HIS A 33 15.45 -2.87 -2.71
C HIS A 33 15.67 -1.37 -2.47
N PRO A 34 16.31 -0.96 -1.35
CA PRO A 34 16.54 0.44 -1.05
C PRO A 34 17.39 1.09 -2.16
N GLY A 35 16.89 2.18 -2.75
CA GLY A 35 17.58 2.92 -3.82
C GLY A 35 17.18 2.54 -5.25
N ASP A 36 16.64 1.33 -5.46
CA ASP A 36 16.24 0.85 -6.80
C ASP A 36 14.73 0.73 -6.96
N THR A 37 13.97 0.76 -5.86
CA THR A 37 12.51 0.67 -5.89
C THR A 37 11.87 2.02 -5.61
N VAL A 38 11.08 2.51 -6.57
CA VAL A 38 10.16 3.63 -6.32
C VAL A 38 8.89 3.03 -5.73
N LEU A 39 8.59 3.39 -4.47
CA LEU A 39 7.34 3.03 -3.81
C LEU A 39 6.30 4.12 -4.08
N LEU A 40 5.09 3.70 -4.43
CA LEU A 40 3.94 4.58 -4.64
C LEU A 40 2.74 3.98 -3.90
N SER A 41 2.23 4.69 -2.89
CA SER A 41 0.98 4.30 -2.23
C SER A 41 -0.21 4.80 -3.06
N PRO A 42 -1.27 3.97 -3.26
CA PRO A 42 -2.52 4.43 -3.84
C PRO A 42 -3.15 5.63 -3.12
N ALA A 43 -3.00 5.71 -1.79
CA ALA A 43 -3.57 6.79 -0.99
C ALA A 43 -2.90 8.15 -1.23
N GLU A 44 -1.69 8.18 -1.82
CA GLU A 44 -1.05 9.42 -2.24
C GLU A 44 -1.72 10.04 -3.48
N MET A 45 -2.41 9.21 -4.28
CA MET A 45 -3.09 9.64 -5.51
C MET A 45 -4.60 9.82 -5.31
N TRP A 46 -5.24 8.94 -4.53
CA TRP A 46 -6.69 8.94 -4.27
C TRP A 46 -6.98 8.79 -2.77
N PRO A 47 -6.65 9.79 -1.94
CA PRO A 47 -6.78 9.68 -0.48
C PRO A 47 -8.21 9.47 0.02
N GLU A 48 -9.20 9.90 -0.75
CA GLU A 48 -10.63 9.77 -0.39
C GLU A 48 -11.23 8.40 -0.76
N ASP A 49 -10.59 7.67 -1.69
CA ASP A 49 -11.09 6.41 -2.25
C ASP A 49 -10.26 5.19 -1.83
N VAL A 50 -9.29 5.38 -0.93
CA VAL A 50 -8.35 4.36 -0.49
C VAL A 50 -8.33 4.27 1.03
N THR A 51 -8.44 3.05 1.56
CA THR A 51 -8.05 2.73 2.94
C THR A 51 -6.75 1.94 2.92
N VAL A 52 -5.76 2.38 3.69
CA VAL A 52 -4.45 1.71 3.79
C VAL A 52 -4.45 0.84 5.03
N LEU A 53 -4.14 -0.45 4.87
CA LEU A 53 -3.89 -1.36 5.97
C LEU A 53 -2.39 -1.52 6.18
N THR A 54 -1.96 -1.37 7.43
CA THR A 54 -0.56 -1.60 7.82
C THR A 54 -0.52 -2.45 9.08
N ASP A 55 -0.09 -3.70 8.96
CA ASP A 55 0.29 -4.53 10.11
C ASP A 55 1.71 -4.15 10.58
N LEU A 56 1.89 -3.97 11.89
CA LEU A 56 3.18 -3.57 12.46
C LEU A 56 4.23 -4.70 12.44
N ALA A 57 3.81 -5.95 12.22
CA ALA A 57 4.70 -7.10 12.04
C ALA A 57 5.49 -7.05 10.72
N GLY A 58 5.00 -6.31 9.71
CA GLY A 58 5.75 -6.04 8.48
C GLY A 58 6.86 -4.99 8.66
N ALA A 59 6.95 -4.38 9.85
CA ALA A 59 7.92 -3.36 10.24
C ALA A 59 8.40 -3.57 11.73
N PRO A 60 8.54 -2.57 12.65
CA PRO A 60 9.40 -2.73 13.83
C PRO A 60 8.83 -3.60 14.96
N ALA A 61 7.59 -4.11 14.87
CA ALA A 61 6.98 -4.87 15.96
C ALA A 61 7.21 -6.39 15.82
N PRO A 62 7.30 -7.15 16.93
CA PRO A 62 7.32 -8.61 16.88
C PRO A 62 6.06 -9.18 16.22
N PRO A 63 6.16 -10.21 15.35
CA PRO A 63 5.00 -10.83 14.69
C PRO A 63 3.97 -11.45 15.64
N ALA A 64 4.35 -11.69 16.89
CA ALA A 64 3.45 -12.23 17.91
C ALA A 64 2.50 -11.16 18.51
N TRP A 65 2.66 -9.89 18.16
CA TRP A 65 1.83 -8.79 18.67
C TRP A 65 0.70 -8.47 17.68
N PRO A 66 -0.57 -8.57 18.08
CA PRO A 66 -1.70 -8.28 17.18
C PRO A 66 -1.93 -6.77 17.09
N ALA A 67 -1.09 -6.07 16.32
CA ALA A 67 -1.14 -4.62 16.19
C ALA A 67 -1.08 -4.19 14.72
N ALA A 68 -2.11 -3.48 14.27
CA ALA A 68 -2.25 -2.96 12.91
C ALA A 68 -3.04 -1.63 12.92
N VAL A 69 -2.95 -0.88 11.82
CA VAL A 69 -3.64 0.40 11.61
C VAL A 69 -4.37 0.37 10.26
N ALA A 70 -5.50 1.07 10.19
CA ALA A 70 -6.34 1.29 9.01
C ALA A 70 -6.74 2.76 8.90
#